data_AF-A0A961AWX3-F1
#
_entry.id   AF-A0A961AWX3-F1
#
_cell.length_a   1.000
_cell.length_b   1.000
_cell.length_c   1.000
_cell.angle_alpha   90.00
_cell.angle_beta   90.00
_cell.angle_gamma   90.00
#
_symmetry.space_group_name_H-M   'P 1'
#
loop_
_entity.id
_entity.type
_entity.pdbx_description
1 polymer ?
#
loop_
_entity_poly.entity_id
_entity_poly.type
_entity_poly.pdbx_seq_one_letter_code
_entity_poly.pdbx_strand_id
1 'polypeptide(L)'
;MKTVSLSLKAAGLLLLGIALTGSPERLEAQQQKSNELSAMILLKNNQRQRGFVQNSNDNGLLFSLVEGTPGKGMRWDTEVVAVAFDDADEIMREARAAFLQRNYDAAAEQFAAIADRWVIAAYAPNNFATEARYYHIESLRLLGRWEEIAAALETPTATTIPTKLSEFYQPQFKLNKLWAALGSGNLDPVKSEVDSRQIPQTGSAKLLNSPAYREMPMRELVQITFMGA
;
A
#
# COMPACT_ATOMS: atom_id res chain seq x y z
N MET A 1 -2.96 15.20 -67.52
CA MET A 1 -4.14 15.95 -68.02
C MET A 1 -5.39 15.18 -67.68
N LYS A 2 -6.39 15.83 -67.03
CA LYS A 2 -7.86 15.60 -67.11
C LYS A 2 -8.39 14.16 -66.86
N THR A 3 -9.45 13.86 -66.12
CA THR A 3 -10.44 14.54 -65.26
C THR A 3 -11.28 13.39 -64.65
N VAL A 4 -11.50 13.41 -63.34
CA VAL A 4 -12.77 13.23 -62.59
C VAL A 4 -13.86 12.30 -63.15
N SER A 5 -14.33 11.36 -62.31
CA SER A 5 -15.77 11.11 -62.07
C SER A 5 -16.00 10.34 -60.76
N LEU A 6 -16.67 10.99 -59.81
CA LEU A 6 -17.24 10.41 -58.60
C LEU A 6 -18.35 9.39 -58.94
N SER A 7 -18.51 8.37 -58.09
CA SER A 7 -19.82 7.77 -57.85
C SER A 7 -19.95 7.38 -56.38
N LEU A 8 -20.80 8.14 -55.71
CA LEU A 8 -21.40 7.88 -54.40
C LEU A 8 -22.25 6.62 -54.48
N LYS A 9 -22.02 5.65 -53.60
CA LYS A 9 -23.10 4.78 -53.09
C LYS A 9 -22.99 4.69 -51.58
N ALA A 10 -23.85 5.49 -50.95
CA ALA A 10 -24.20 5.39 -49.54
C ALA A 10 -24.91 4.04 -49.31
N ALA A 11 -24.33 3.19 -48.47
CA ALA A 11 -25.02 2.10 -47.83
C ALA A 11 -25.17 2.47 -46.36
N GLY A 12 -26.39 2.85 -45.99
CA GLY A 12 -26.76 3.15 -44.62
C GLY A 12 -26.68 1.89 -43.76
N LEU A 13 -25.89 1.97 -42.70
CA LEU A 13 -25.96 1.02 -41.59
C LEU A 13 -26.75 1.69 -40.47
N LEU A 14 -28.02 1.28 -40.35
CA LEU A 14 -28.89 1.55 -39.21
C LEU A 14 -28.28 0.87 -37.98
N LEU A 15 -27.50 1.61 -37.20
CA LEU A 15 -27.19 1.23 -35.82
C LEU A 15 -28.37 1.64 -34.96
N LEU A 16 -29.17 0.64 -34.60
CA LEU A 16 -30.23 0.72 -33.61
C LEU A 16 -29.61 1.18 -32.28
N GLY A 17 -29.82 2.46 -31.95
CA GLY A 17 -29.50 2.99 -30.63
C GLY A 17 -30.48 2.42 -29.61
N ILE A 18 -30.06 1.36 -28.91
CA ILE A 18 -30.70 0.96 -27.67
C ILE A 18 -30.31 2.01 -26.63
N ALA A 19 -31.18 3.00 -26.44
CA ALA A 19 -31.12 3.92 -25.32
C ALA A 19 -31.38 3.12 -24.03
N LEU A 20 -30.31 2.64 -23.40
CA LEU A 20 -30.32 2.22 -22.00
C LEU A 20 -30.48 3.47 -21.14
N THR A 21 -31.72 3.94 -20.98
CA THR A 21 -32.10 4.92 -19.95
C THR A 21 -32.16 4.23 -18.59
N GLY A 22 -31.07 3.59 -18.19
CA GLY A 22 -30.83 3.26 -16.79
C GLY A 22 -30.37 4.55 -16.12
N SER A 23 -31.22 5.15 -15.29
CA SER A 23 -30.85 6.30 -14.46
C SER A 23 -29.55 5.99 -13.71
N PRO A 24 -28.56 6.90 -13.67
CA PRO A 24 -27.28 6.67 -12.97
C PRO A 24 -27.47 6.24 -11.50
N GLU A 25 -28.54 6.70 -10.84
CA GLU A 25 -28.94 6.25 -9.50
C GLU A 25 -29.17 4.74 -9.36
N ARG A 26 -29.65 4.05 -10.41
CA ARG A 26 -29.86 2.60 -10.36
C ARG A 26 -28.56 1.81 -10.47
N LEU A 27 -27.55 2.34 -11.16
CA LEU A 27 -26.23 1.72 -11.26
C LEU A 27 -25.47 1.88 -9.94
N GLU A 28 -25.52 3.06 -9.31
CA GLU A 28 -24.91 3.31 -7.99
C GLU A 28 -25.54 2.45 -6.89
N ALA A 29 -26.87 2.30 -6.88
CA ALA A 29 -27.55 1.44 -5.91
C ALA A 29 -27.27 -0.07 -6.12
N GLN A 30 -27.03 -0.53 -7.35
CA GLN A 30 -26.62 -1.91 -7.62
C GLN A 30 -25.15 -2.17 -7.27
N GLN A 31 -24.28 -1.17 -7.41
CA GLN A 31 -22.88 -1.23 -6.99
C GLN A 31 -22.70 -1.10 -5.47
N GLN A 32 -23.60 -0.39 -4.78
CA GLN A 32 -23.66 -0.38 -3.32
C GLN A 32 -24.06 -1.73 -2.74
N LYS A 33 -24.89 -2.51 -3.44
CA LYS A 33 -25.34 -3.85 -3.00
C LYS A 33 -24.21 -4.89 -2.93
N SER A 34 -23.02 -4.62 -3.48
CA SER A 34 -21.87 -5.54 -3.45
C SER A 34 -20.77 -5.18 -2.45
N ASN A 35 -20.92 -4.09 -1.71
CA ASN A 35 -19.85 -3.54 -0.86
C ASN A 35 -20.28 -3.50 0.61
N GLU A 36 -20.93 -4.57 1.09
CA GLU A 36 -21.16 -4.76 2.51
C GLU A 36 -20.26 -5.89 3.02
N LEU A 37 -19.67 -5.72 4.20
CA LEU A 37 -18.82 -6.71 4.83
C LEU A 37 -19.43 -7.18 6.14
N SER A 38 -19.59 -8.50 6.29
CA SER A 38 -20.06 -9.07 7.56
C SER A 38 -19.02 -8.82 8.65
N ALA A 39 -19.49 -8.30 9.78
CA ALA A 39 -18.64 -7.96 10.90
C ALA A 39 -19.35 -8.08 12.25
N MET A 40 -18.56 -8.33 13.27
CA MET A 40 -18.92 -8.18 14.67
C MET A 40 -18.26 -6.90 15.21
N ILE A 41 -19.07 -5.96 15.69
CA ILE A 41 -18.61 -4.75 16.35
C ILE A 41 -18.69 -4.90 17.87
N LEU A 42 -17.67 -4.40 18.57
CA LEU A 42 -17.67 -4.22 20.02
C LEU A 42 -18.00 -2.77 20.32
N LEU A 43 -19.04 -2.54 21.10
CA LEU A 43 -19.50 -1.20 21.49
C LEU A 43 -18.86 -0.74 22.80
N LYS A 44 -18.85 0.57 23.04
CA LYS A 44 -18.33 1.20 24.27
C LYS A 44 -19.04 0.73 25.55
N ASN A 45 -20.30 0.31 25.43
CA ASN A 45 -21.06 -0.30 26.53
C ASN A 45 -20.75 -1.81 26.72
N ASN A 46 -19.70 -2.32 26.09
CA ASN A 46 -19.27 -3.72 26.10
C ASN A 46 -20.25 -4.72 25.47
N GLN A 47 -21.27 -4.24 24.75
CA GLN A 47 -22.15 -5.09 23.94
C GLN A 47 -21.50 -5.42 22.60
N ARG A 48 -21.81 -6.61 22.08
CA ARG A 48 -21.38 -7.02 20.74
C ARG A 48 -22.59 -7.06 19.82
N GLN A 49 -22.42 -6.55 18.61
CA GLN A 49 -23.45 -6.60 17.57
C GLN A 49 -22.84 -7.21 16.31
N ARG A 50 -23.54 -8.18 15.72
CA ARG A 50 -23.19 -8.72 14.41
C ARG A 50 -24.07 -8.05 13.36
N GLY A 51 -23.49 -7.76 12.21
CA GLY A 51 -24.13 -7.06 11.13
C GLY A 51 -23.19 -6.84 9.96
N PHE A 52 -23.36 -5.74 9.26
CA PHE A 52 -22.74 -5.45 7.97
C PHE A 52 -22.17 -4.04 7.96
N VAL A 53 -20.87 -3.91 7.72
CA VAL A 53 -20.20 -2.63 7.50
C VAL A 53 -20.37 -2.26 6.04
N GLN A 54 -20.98 -1.10 5.79
CA GLN A 54 -21.25 -0.58 4.44
C GLN A 54 -20.22 0.47 4.02
N ASN A 55 -19.65 1.18 5.00
CA ASN A 55 -18.63 2.18 4.77
C ASN A 55 -17.86 2.49 6.07
N SER A 56 -16.67 3.06 5.97
CA SER A 56 -15.91 3.59 7.09
C SER A 56 -15.14 4.85 6.69
N ASN A 57 -14.97 5.77 7.64
CA ASN A 57 -14.18 6.99 7.49
C ASN A 57 -13.52 7.36 8.82
N ASP A 58 -12.87 8.52 8.91
CA ASP A 58 -12.18 8.95 10.13
C ASP A 58 -13.08 9.21 11.34
N ASN A 59 -14.38 9.45 11.13
CA ASN A 59 -15.33 9.73 12.21
C ASN A 59 -16.04 8.48 12.74
N GLY A 60 -16.26 7.50 11.86
CA GLY A 60 -17.04 6.33 12.20
C GLY A 60 -17.19 5.32 11.08
N LEU A 61 -18.20 4.47 11.24
CA LEU A 61 -18.62 3.49 10.25
C LEU A 61 -20.12 3.56 10.02
N LEU A 62 -20.55 3.09 8.86
CA LEU A 62 -21.95 2.87 8.52
C LEU A 62 -22.28 1.40 8.73
N PHE A 63 -23.15 1.09 9.71
CA PHE A 63 -23.43 -0.28 10.14
C PHE A 63 -24.89 -0.65 9.97
N SER A 64 -25.15 -1.82 9.41
CA SER A 64 -26.50 -2.38 9.38
C SER A 64 -26.58 -3.70 10.15
N LEU A 65 -27.70 -3.92 10.85
CA LEU A 65 -27.98 -5.21 11.49
C LEU A 65 -28.55 -6.24 10.51
N VAL A 66 -29.02 -5.79 9.35
CA VAL A 66 -29.68 -6.63 8.34
C VAL A 66 -29.07 -6.32 6.99
N GLU A 67 -28.62 -7.36 6.29
CA GLU A 67 -27.97 -7.25 4.98
C GLU A 67 -28.84 -6.46 3.98
N GLY A 68 -28.21 -5.56 3.24
CA GLY A 68 -28.86 -4.75 2.21
C GLY A 68 -29.83 -3.68 2.73
N THR A 69 -29.93 -3.49 4.05
CA THR A 69 -30.71 -2.39 4.63
C THR A 69 -29.81 -1.21 4.99
N PRO A 70 -30.25 0.05 4.81
CA PRO A 70 -29.41 1.21 5.11
C PRO A 70 -28.89 1.18 6.55
N GLY A 71 -27.58 1.32 6.69
CA GLY A 71 -26.93 1.30 7.98
C GLY A 71 -27.16 2.59 8.77
N LYS A 72 -26.97 2.49 10.08
CA LYS A 72 -26.86 3.62 11.00
C LYS A 72 -25.38 4.04 11.09
N GLY A 73 -25.12 5.34 11.04
CA GLY A 73 -23.80 5.89 11.33
C GLY A 73 -23.43 5.68 12.80
N MET A 74 -22.24 5.14 13.05
CA MET A 74 -21.72 4.86 14.39
C MET A 74 -20.33 5.48 14.52
N ARG A 75 -20.08 6.24 15.59
CA ARG A 75 -18.80 6.94 15.75
C ARG A 75 -17.74 6.13 16.48
N TRP A 76 -16.46 6.32 16.12
CA TRP A 76 -15.32 5.66 16.78
C TRP A 76 -15.07 6.15 18.21
N ASP A 77 -15.27 7.45 18.44
CA ASP A 77 -15.00 8.08 19.74
C ASP A 77 -16.04 7.68 20.80
N THR A 78 -17.32 7.65 20.42
CA THR A 78 -18.43 7.50 21.36
C THR A 78 -19.12 6.14 21.35
N GLU A 79 -19.08 5.38 20.24
CA GLU A 79 -19.93 4.17 20.08
C GLU A 79 -19.11 2.90 19.88
N VAL A 80 -18.11 2.91 18.99
CA VAL A 80 -17.41 1.69 18.53
C VAL A 80 -16.02 1.58 19.17
N VAL A 81 -15.70 0.42 19.74
CA VAL A 81 -14.37 0.11 20.30
C VAL A 81 -13.53 -0.68 19.31
N ALA A 82 -14.12 -1.71 18.69
CA ALA A 82 -13.41 -2.60 17.78
C ALA A 82 -14.37 -3.17 16.73
N VAL A 83 -13.81 -3.58 15.60
CA VAL A 83 -14.52 -4.23 14.50
C VAL A 83 -13.75 -5.49 14.11
N ALA A 84 -14.43 -6.62 14.10
CA ALA A 84 -13.89 -7.89 13.62
C ALA A 84 -14.68 -8.32 12.38
N PHE A 85 -14.02 -8.45 11.25
CA PHE A 85 -14.64 -8.86 10.00
C PHE A 85 -14.64 -10.39 9.90
N ASP A 86 -15.79 -10.99 9.64
CA ASP A 86 -15.97 -12.44 9.74
C ASP A 86 -15.15 -13.20 8.69
N ASP A 87 -15.04 -12.67 7.47
CA ASP A 87 -14.35 -13.33 6.34
C ASP A 87 -12.89 -12.88 6.15
N ALA A 88 -12.34 -12.07 7.05
CA ALA A 88 -11.02 -11.46 6.86
C ALA A 88 -9.90 -12.48 6.61
N ASP A 89 -9.88 -13.58 7.36
CA ASP A 89 -8.85 -14.60 7.21
C ASP A 89 -8.98 -15.37 5.90
N GLU A 90 -10.21 -15.68 5.47
CA GLU A 90 -10.46 -16.37 4.19
C GLU A 90 -10.07 -15.47 3.01
N ILE A 91 -10.42 -14.18 3.06
CA ILE A 91 -10.05 -13.18 2.05
C ILE A 91 -8.52 -13.06 1.93
N MET A 92 -7.81 -13.04 3.05
CA MET A 92 -6.35 -12.84 3.08
C MET A 92 -5.55 -14.14 2.86
N ARG A 93 -6.19 -15.31 2.91
CA ARG A 93 -5.52 -16.61 2.98
C ARG A 93 -4.54 -16.85 1.84
N GLU A 94 -4.98 -16.64 0.61
CA GLU A 94 -4.17 -16.92 -0.58
C GLU A 94 -2.99 -15.95 -0.71
N ALA A 95 -3.24 -14.66 -0.48
CA ALA A 95 -2.20 -13.63 -0.52
C ALA A 95 -1.13 -13.85 0.54
N ARG A 96 -1.54 -14.19 1.77
CA ARG A 96 -0.61 -14.58 2.86
C ARG A 96 0.17 -15.83 2.49
N ALA A 97 -0.46 -16.85 1.89
CA ALA A 97 0.23 -18.06 1.46
C ALA A 97 1.29 -17.77 0.38
N ALA A 98 0.96 -16.97 -0.63
CA ALA A 98 1.89 -16.54 -1.67
C ALA A 98 3.10 -15.78 -1.08
N PHE A 99 2.84 -14.88 -0.12
CA PHE A 99 3.88 -14.13 0.57
C PHE A 99 4.82 -15.04 1.37
N LEU A 100 4.26 -15.98 2.14
CA LEU A 100 5.04 -16.95 2.93
C LEU A 100 5.90 -17.87 2.05
N GLN A 101 5.42 -18.19 0.84
CA GLN A 101 6.16 -18.95 -0.16
C GLN A 101 7.20 -18.11 -0.92
N ARG A 102 7.36 -16.83 -0.57
CA ARG A 102 8.24 -15.85 -1.25
C ARG A 102 7.88 -15.61 -2.72
N ASN A 103 6.65 -15.94 -3.11
CA ASN A 103 6.12 -15.56 -4.41
C ASN A 103 5.58 -14.12 -4.32
N TYR A 104 6.51 -13.16 -4.24
CA TYR A 104 6.16 -11.76 -3.97
C TYR A 104 5.42 -11.09 -5.13
N ASP A 105 5.59 -11.56 -6.37
CA ASP A 105 4.82 -11.09 -7.52
C ASP A 105 3.32 -11.39 -7.34
N ALA A 106 2.99 -12.66 -7.10
CA ALA A 106 1.60 -13.05 -6.86
C ALA A 106 1.04 -12.43 -5.58
N ALA A 107 1.84 -12.34 -4.52
CA ALA A 107 1.44 -11.70 -3.28
C ALA A 107 1.10 -10.22 -3.49
N ALA A 108 1.93 -9.48 -4.24
CA ALA A 108 1.69 -8.07 -4.55
C ALA A 108 0.35 -7.87 -5.26
N GLU A 109 0.10 -8.64 -6.33
CA GLU A 109 -1.14 -8.56 -7.10
C GLU A 109 -2.37 -8.86 -6.23
N GLN A 110 -2.34 -9.95 -5.46
CA GLN A 110 -3.46 -10.36 -4.63
C GLN A 110 -3.72 -9.37 -3.49
N PHE A 111 -2.68 -8.89 -2.80
CA PHE A 111 -2.84 -7.90 -1.75
C PHE A 111 -3.34 -6.54 -2.27
N ALA A 112 -2.90 -6.12 -3.46
CA ALA A 112 -3.44 -4.92 -4.11
C ALA A 112 -4.93 -5.06 -4.36
N ALA A 113 -5.35 -6.18 -4.99
CA ALA A 113 -6.74 -6.44 -5.29
C ALA A 113 -7.63 -6.49 -4.03
N ILE A 114 -7.14 -7.10 -2.94
CA ILE A 114 -7.85 -7.14 -1.65
C ILE A 114 -8.00 -5.71 -1.09
N ALA A 115 -6.92 -4.94 -1.04
CA ALA A 115 -6.94 -3.58 -0.51
C ALA A 115 -7.91 -2.67 -1.28
N ASP A 116 -7.89 -2.74 -2.61
CA ASP A 116 -8.75 -1.92 -3.47
C ASP A 116 -10.22 -2.35 -3.40
N ARG A 117 -10.48 -3.66 -3.38
CA ARG A 117 -11.84 -4.19 -3.28
C ARG A 117 -12.52 -3.84 -1.95
N TRP A 118 -11.76 -3.82 -0.87
CA TRP A 118 -12.30 -3.67 0.49
C TRP A 118 -11.96 -2.32 1.13
N VAL A 119 -11.85 -1.27 0.31
CA VAL A 119 -11.60 0.11 0.77
C VAL A 119 -12.61 0.60 1.82
N ILE A 120 -13.83 0.07 1.80
CA ILE A 120 -14.88 0.36 2.80
C ILE A 120 -14.47 0.01 4.24
N ALA A 121 -13.49 -0.88 4.44
CA ALA A 121 -12.99 -1.29 5.74
C ALA A 121 -11.76 -0.49 6.20
N ALA A 122 -11.17 0.33 5.32
CA ALA A 122 -9.84 0.94 5.52
C ALA A 122 -9.71 1.79 6.79
N TYR A 123 -10.79 2.41 7.25
CA TYR A 123 -10.76 3.29 8.41
C TYR A 123 -11.09 2.60 9.73
N ALA A 124 -11.47 1.32 9.70
CA ALA A 124 -11.65 0.53 10.91
C ALA A 124 -10.28 0.20 11.54
N PRO A 125 -10.14 0.23 12.88
CA PRO A 125 -8.87 -0.13 13.53
C PRO A 125 -8.48 -1.59 13.26
N ASN A 126 -7.19 -1.84 13.00
CA ASN A 126 -6.61 -3.15 12.70
C ASN A 126 -7.35 -3.95 11.62
N ASN A 127 -7.80 -3.28 10.57
CA ASN A 127 -8.55 -3.90 9.49
C ASN A 127 -7.63 -4.59 8.46
N PHE A 128 -8.15 -5.65 7.84
CA PHE A 128 -7.42 -6.48 6.89
C PHE A 128 -7.14 -5.78 5.54
N ALA A 129 -7.94 -4.77 5.16
CA ALA A 129 -7.73 -4.05 3.89
C ALA A 129 -6.50 -3.14 3.95
N THR A 130 -6.33 -2.42 5.06
CA THR A 130 -5.13 -1.62 5.34
C THR A 130 -3.91 -2.52 5.55
N GLU A 131 -4.08 -3.68 6.21
CA GLU A 131 -3.04 -4.71 6.31
C GLU A 131 -2.62 -5.24 4.92
N ALA A 132 -3.58 -5.55 4.05
CA ALA A 132 -3.32 -5.97 2.68
C ALA A 132 -2.51 -4.91 1.93
N ARG A 133 -2.90 -3.63 2.02
CA ARG A 133 -2.13 -2.55 1.37
C ARG A 133 -0.70 -2.47 1.90
N TYR A 134 -0.49 -2.67 3.20
CA TYR A 134 0.85 -2.73 3.78
C TYR A 134 1.67 -3.88 3.17
N TYR A 135 1.12 -5.10 3.08
CA TYR A 135 1.84 -6.24 2.52
C TYR A 135 2.03 -6.15 1.01
N HIS A 136 1.13 -5.50 0.28
CA HIS A 136 1.34 -5.15 -1.12
C HIS A 136 2.61 -4.29 -1.28
N ILE A 137 2.71 -3.20 -0.51
CA ILE A 137 3.88 -2.31 -0.52
C ILE A 137 5.16 -3.07 -0.13
N GLU A 138 5.08 -3.92 0.89
CA GLU A 138 6.22 -4.72 1.33
C GLU A 138 6.67 -5.72 0.25
N SER A 139 5.73 -6.33 -0.46
CA SER A 139 6.03 -7.25 -1.58
C SER A 139 6.72 -6.51 -2.73
N LEU A 140 6.25 -5.32 -3.10
CA LEU A 140 6.89 -4.46 -4.11
C LEU A 140 8.33 -4.10 -3.71
N ARG A 141 8.56 -3.78 -2.43
CA ARG A 141 9.90 -3.52 -1.91
C ARG A 141 10.82 -4.73 -2.07
N LEU A 142 10.34 -5.92 -1.72
CA LEU A 142 11.11 -7.17 -1.81
C LEU A 142 11.43 -7.55 -3.26
N LEU A 143 10.60 -7.14 -4.22
CA LEU A 143 10.85 -7.27 -5.66
C LEU A 143 11.76 -6.19 -6.24
N GLY A 144 12.11 -5.15 -5.48
CA GLY A 144 12.89 -4.01 -5.97
C GLY A 144 12.09 -3.03 -6.84
N ARG A 145 10.75 -3.12 -6.86
CA ARG A 145 9.85 -2.26 -7.67
C ARG A 145 9.53 -0.96 -6.95
N TRP A 146 10.56 -0.16 -6.67
CA TRP A 146 10.44 1.02 -5.82
C TRP A 146 9.57 2.14 -6.41
N GLU A 147 9.57 2.24 -7.74
CA GLU A 147 8.73 3.20 -8.48
C GLU A 147 7.23 2.96 -8.23
N GLU A 148 6.81 1.70 -8.14
CA GLU A 148 5.42 1.32 -7.90
C GLU A 148 4.97 1.58 -6.45
N ILE A 149 5.92 1.64 -5.50
CA ILE A 149 5.60 1.91 -4.09
C ILE A 149 5.03 3.32 -3.92
N ALA A 150 5.51 4.30 -4.69
CA ALA A 150 5.02 5.68 -4.60
C ALA A 150 3.51 5.75 -4.91
N ALA A 151 3.08 5.14 -6.02
CA ALA A 151 1.67 5.07 -6.39
C ALA A 151 0.84 4.30 -5.33
N ALA A 152 1.38 3.20 -4.80
CA ALA A 152 0.70 2.43 -3.75
C ALA A 152 0.47 3.24 -2.46
N LEU A 153 1.40 4.13 -2.10
CA LEU A 153 1.33 5.00 -0.92
C LEU A 153 0.28 6.11 -1.02
N GLU A 154 -0.12 6.48 -2.23
CA GLU A 154 -1.14 7.51 -2.48
C GLU A 154 -2.58 6.97 -2.37
N THR A 155 -2.75 5.65 -2.28
CA THR A 155 -4.08 5.02 -2.18
C THR A 155 -4.78 5.36 -0.86
N PRO A 156 -6.13 5.46 -0.83
CA PRO A 156 -6.88 5.71 0.41
C PRO A 156 -6.56 4.70 1.51
N THR A 157 -6.37 3.42 1.17
CA THR A 157 -5.95 2.41 2.14
C THR A 157 -4.57 2.69 2.74
N ALA A 158 -3.61 3.19 1.96
CA ALA A 158 -2.26 3.41 2.46
C ALA A 158 -2.17 4.62 3.41
N THR A 159 -2.99 5.65 3.19
CA THR A 159 -3.03 6.83 4.07
C THR A 159 -3.51 6.49 5.48
N THR A 160 -4.27 5.41 5.63
CA THR A 160 -4.77 4.93 6.94
C THR A 160 -3.76 4.08 7.72
N ILE A 161 -2.69 3.58 7.10
CA ILE A 161 -1.70 2.71 7.77
C ILE A 161 -1.14 3.34 9.05
N PRO A 162 -0.74 4.64 9.09
CA PRO A 162 -0.17 5.25 10.29
C PRO A 162 -1.11 5.32 11.49
N THR A 163 -2.42 5.36 11.25
CA THR A 163 -3.42 5.63 12.30
C THR A 163 -4.29 4.43 12.64
N LYS A 164 -4.43 3.47 11.70
CA LYS A 164 -5.35 2.34 11.86
C LYS A 164 -4.64 1.01 12.10
N LEU A 165 -3.38 0.84 11.69
CA LEU A 165 -2.60 -0.34 12.04
C LEU A 165 -1.82 -0.12 13.34
N SER A 166 -1.54 -1.22 14.05
CA SER A 166 -0.76 -1.22 15.27
C SER A 166 0.65 -0.64 15.07
N GLU A 167 1.27 -0.20 16.17
CA GLU A 167 2.63 0.36 16.17
C GLU A 167 3.68 -0.59 15.58
N PHE A 168 3.42 -1.89 15.62
CA PHE A 168 4.26 -2.93 15.02
C PHE A 168 4.60 -2.68 13.54
N TYR A 169 3.63 -2.17 12.76
CA TYR A 169 3.80 -1.94 11.32
C TYR A 169 4.57 -0.65 11.00
N GLN A 170 4.64 0.29 11.95
CA GLN A 170 5.06 1.66 11.68
C GLN A 170 6.55 1.81 11.30
N PRO A 171 7.51 1.12 11.95
CA PRO A 171 8.92 1.26 11.58
C PRO A 171 9.19 0.87 10.12
N GLN A 172 8.64 -0.26 9.70
CA GLN A 172 8.82 -0.77 8.34
C GLN A 172 8.04 0.09 7.32
N PHE A 173 6.84 0.56 7.67
CA PHE A 173 6.10 1.47 6.80
C PHE A 173 6.84 2.80 6.55
N LYS A 174 7.50 3.37 7.58
CA LYS A 174 8.35 4.55 7.41
C LYS A 174 9.51 4.27 6.45
N LEU A 175 10.14 3.10 6.56
CA LEU A 175 11.19 2.69 5.62
C LEU A 175 10.66 2.56 4.19
N ASN A 176 9.44 2.03 4.01
CA ASN A 176 8.81 1.90 2.68
C ASN A 176 8.57 3.26 2.01
N LYS A 177 8.27 4.32 2.78
CA LYS A 177 8.20 5.69 2.26
C LYS A 177 9.54 6.19 1.73
N LEU A 178 10.66 5.83 2.37
CA LEU A 178 12.00 6.18 1.91
C LEU A 178 12.36 5.42 0.63
N TRP A 179 11.97 4.14 0.53
CA TRP A 179 12.14 3.37 -0.70
C TRP A 179 11.33 3.96 -1.86
N ALA A 180 10.09 4.39 -1.64
CA ALA A 180 9.32 5.12 -2.65
C ALA A 180 9.99 6.44 -3.07
N ALA A 181 10.57 7.18 -2.12
CA ALA A 181 11.30 8.40 -2.42
C ALA A 181 12.55 8.12 -3.26
N LEU A 182 13.28 7.05 -2.95
CA LEU A 182 14.40 6.57 -3.77
C LEU A 182 13.95 6.19 -5.18
N GLY A 183 12.86 5.41 -5.31
CA GLY A 183 12.29 4.99 -6.59
C GLY A 183 11.84 6.17 -7.46
N SER A 184 11.28 7.22 -6.86
CA SER A 184 10.89 8.44 -7.56
C SER A 184 12.04 9.43 -7.84
N GLY A 185 13.27 9.10 -7.43
CA GLY A 185 14.43 9.99 -7.54
C GLY A 185 14.42 11.17 -6.56
N ASN A 186 13.46 11.24 -5.65
CA ASN A 186 13.39 12.24 -4.60
C ASN A 186 14.32 11.86 -3.43
N LEU A 187 15.57 12.28 -3.49
CA LEU A 187 16.60 11.92 -2.50
C LEU A 187 16.53 12.76 -1.21
N ASP A 188 15.79 13.86 -1.18
CA ASP A 188 15.75 14.77 -0.03
C ASP A 188 15.28 14.09 1.28
N PRO A 189 14.14 13.36 1.32
CA PRO A 189 13.73 12.65 2.52
C PRO A 189 14.70 11.53 2.91
N VAL A 190 15.38 10.92 1.93
CA VAL A 190 16.40 9.88 2.19
C VAL A 190 17.62 10.48 2.88
N LYS A 191 18.14 11.60 2.36
CA LYS A 191 19.26 12.33 2.96
C LYS A 191 18.92 12.79 4.37
N SER A 192 17.75 13.41 4.56
CA SER A 192 17.30 13.88 5.87
C SER A 192 17.22 12.76 6.90
N GLU A 193 16.70 11.58 6.53
CA GLU A 193 16.67 10.43 7.43
C GLU A 193 18.09 9.94 7.76
N VAL A 194 18.98 9.82 6.76
CA VAL A 194 20.37 9.38 6.95
C VAL A 194 21.10 10.35 7.87
N ASP A 195 20.98 11.66 7.65
CA ASP A 195 21.60 12.69 8.47
C ASP A 195 21.11 12.64 9.92
N SER A 196 19.81 12.34 10.15
CA SER A 196 19.27 12.19 11.50
C SER A 196 19.86 11.00 12.28
N ARG A 197 20.38 9.99 11.56
CA ARG A 197 20.96 8.77 12.14
C ARG A 197 22.49 8.82 12.23
N GLN A 198 23.12 9.81 11.60
CA GLN A 198 24.54 10.06 11.81
C GLN A 198 24.73 10.51 13.25
N ILE A 199 25.22 9.60 14.11
CA ILE A 199 25.77 10.00 15.40
C ILE A 199 26.98 10.86 15.06
N PRO A 200 27.01 12.16 15.42
CA PRO A 200 28.22 12.94 15.25
C PRO A 200 29.30 12.18 16.02
N GLN A 201 30.38 11.78 15.34
CA GLN A 201 31.55 11.28 16.03
C GLN A 201 32.15 12.44 16.81
N THR A 202 31.62 12.72 18.00
CA THR A 202 32.27 13.51 19.05
C THR A 202 33.28 12.63 19.77
N GLY A 203 34.05 11.85 19.00
CA GLY A 203 35.34 11.39 19.46
C GLY A 203 36.28 12.57 19.31
N SER A 204 36.97 12.94 20.38
CA SER A 204 38.25 13.62 20.25
C SER A 204 39.07 12.78 19.29
N ALA A 205 39.08 13.15 18.01
CA ALA A 205 40.09 12.70 17.09
C ALA A 205 41.39 13.33 17.62
N LYS A 206 41.96 12.71 18.66
CA LYS A 206 43.39 12.49 18.66
C LYS A 206 43.58 11.75 17.36
N LEU A 207 43.88 12.51 16.30
CA LEU A 207 44.49 12.00 15.09
C LEU A 207 45.45 10.93 15.60
N LEU A 208 45.19 9.65 15.31
CA LEU A 208 46.24 8.67 15.44
C LEU A 208 47.39 9.33 14.69
N ASN A 209 48.54 9.55 15.36
CA ASN A 209 49.72 10.07 14.67
C ASN A 209 49.78 9.31 13.36
N SER A 210 49.67 10.01 12.24
CA SER A 210 49.82 9.41 10.93
C SER A 210 50.97 8.42 11.07
N PRO A 211 50.77 7.11 10.79
CA PRO A 211 51.83 6.14 11.00
C PRO A 211 53.07 6.75 10.37
N ALA A 212 54.12 6.93 11.18
CA ALA A 212 55.34 7.50 10.68
C ALA A 212 55.83 6.51 9.63
N TYR A 213 55.47 6.74 8.38
CA TYR A 213 55.96 5.99 7.25
C TYR A 213 57.45 6.27 7.25
N ARG A 214 58.22 5.39 7.88
CA ARG A 214 59.64 5.33 7.61
C ARG A 214 59.73 4.92 6.15
N GLU A 215 60.41 5.74 5.35
CA GLU A 215 60.81 5.31 4.01
C GLU A 215 61.45 3.93 4.14
N MET A 216 60.87 2.97 3.44
CA MET A 216 61.38 1.61 3.42
C MET A 216 62.73 1.64 2.72
N PRO A 217 63.82 1.17 3.34
CA PRO A 217 65.12 1.13 2.69
C PRO A 217 65.01 0.32 1.39
N MET A 218 65.55 0.83 0.28
CA MET A 218 65.44 0.24 -1.06
C MET A 218 65.73 -1.28 -1.11
N ARG A 219 66.60 -1.78 -0.24
CA ARG A 219 66.93 -3.21 -0.13
C ARG A 219 65.73 -4.10 0.27
N GLU A 220 64.78 -3.59 1.06
CA GLU A 220 63.60 -4.31 1.53
C GLU A 220 62.49 -4.33 0.47
N LEU A 221 62.40 -3.27 -0.34
CA LEU A 221 61.52 -3.18 -1.52
C LEU A 221 61.87 -4.21 -2.61
N VAL A 222 63.16 -4.47 -2.81
CA VAL A 222 63.64 -5.47 -3.78
C VAL A 222 63.29 -6.90 -3.34
N GLN A 223 63.33 -7.20 -2.04
CA GLN A 223 62.94 -8.54 -1.54
C GLN A 223 61.45 -8.83 -1.74
N ILE A 224 60.59 -7.83 -1.55
CA ILE A 224 59.14 -7.99 -1.71
C ILE A 224 58.77 -8.16 -3.20
N THR A 225 59.48 -7.50 -4.11
CA THR A 225 59.25 -7.66 -5.56
C THR A 225 59.70 -9.02 -6.11
N PHE A 226 60.69 -9.66 -5.48
CA PHE A 226 61.12 -11.03 -5.85
C PHE A 226 60.23 -12.15 -5.29
N MET A 227 59.41 -11.89 -4.27
CA MET A 227 58.45 -12.87 -3.73
C MET A 227 57.09 -12.87 -4.45
N GLY A 228 56.88 -11.93 -5.38
CA GLY A 228 55.66 -11.81 -6.18
C GLY A 228 55.77 -12.29 -7.63
N ALA A 229 56.86 -12.98 -7.99
CA ALA A 229 57.07 -13.60 -9.30
C ALA A 229 57.05 -15.13 -9.19
#